data_AF-A0A7W8URQ0-F1
#
_entry.id   AF-A0A7W8URQ0-F1
#
_cell.length_a   1.000
_cell.length_b   1.000
_cell.length_c   1.000
_cell.angle_alpha   90.00
_cell.angle_beta   90.00
_cell.angle_gamma   90.00
#
_symmetry.space_group_name_H-M   'P 1'
#
loop_
_entity.id
_entity.type
_entity.pdbx_description
1 polymer ?
#
loop_
_entity_poly.entity_id
_entity_poly.type
_entity_poly.pdbx_seq_one_letter_code
_entity_poly.pdbx_strand_id
1 'polypeptide(L)'
;METPDGKLVARDTVRIYIPARFAERGLAEVGIETFIYGVYAITVEDSYYGVSLVNAMIRIEPTSMMKMLIGEDEYYEFEFEKGAVITPSLNLVKNDALVYRIFNEMLAGAHVPWYIGYNEMACLLDSAKYHAGANVGRNHDITELLVSIVSRNPHDRHEFYRTVVKGQHDLLANPPVFIPLRSIEFAATSALNKVAGSYFSRGVVSALVSPSTRVERLNDILAR
;
A
#
# COMPACT_ATOMS: atom_id res chain seq x y z
N MET A 1 8.62 -11.64 -17.57
CA MET A 1 8.81 -11.19 -18.96
C MET A 1 7.45 -10.97 -19.59
N GLU A 2 7.23 -9.78 -20.12
CA GLU A 2 6.02 -9.50 -20.89
C GLU A 2 6.12 -10.15 -22.28
N THR A 3 5.07 -10.85 -22.70
CA THR A 3 4.95 -11.40 -24.05
C THR A 3 4.20 -10.42 -24.96
N PRO A 4 4.37 -10.51 -26.29
CA PRO A 4 3.63 -9.67 -27.23
C PRO A 4 2.10 -9.77 -27.09
N ASP A 5 1.60 -10.89 -26.57
CA ASP A 5 0.18 -11.13 -26.31
C ASP A 5 -0.32 -10.52 -24.97
N GLY A 6 0.52 -9.74 -24.29
CA GLY A 6 0.17 -9.05 -23.04
C GLY A 6 0.07 -9.99 -21.84
N LYS A 7 0.88 -11.05 -21.80
CA LYS A 7 1.02 -11.96 -20.63
C LYS A 7 2.31 -11.68 -19.90
N LEU A 8 2.34 -12.00 -18.60
CA LEU A 8 3.59 -12.02 -17.84
C LEU A 8 4.02 -13.47 -17.60
N VAL A 9 5.23 -13.81 -17.99
CA VAL A 9 5.82 -15.15 -17.85
C VAL A 9 7.05 -15.11 -16.93
N ALA A 10 7.18 -16.09 -16.04
CA ALA A 10 8.33 -16.26 -15.16
C ALA A 10 9.58 -16.69 -15.97
N ARG A 11 10.67 -15.92 -15.89
CA ARG A 11 11.94 -16.29 -16.55
C ARG A 11 12.77 -17.28 -15.74
N ASP A 12 12.61 -17.21 -14.43
CA ASP A 12 13.20 -18.08 -13.42
C ASP A 12 12.12 -18.35 -12.37
N THR A 13 12.37 -19.24 -11.42
CA THR A 13 11.39 -19.51 -10.36
C THR A 13 11.18 -18.27 -9.52
N VAL A 14 9.92 -17.85 -9.39
CA VAL A 14 9.54 -16.67 -8.62
C VAL A 14 8.44 -16.99 -7.62
N ARG A 15 8.42 -16.25 -6.51
CA ARG A 15 7.36 -16.36 -5.51
C ARG A 15 6.72 -15.00 -5.26
N ILE A 16 5.40 -14.95 -5.18
CA ILE A 16 4.66 -13.75 -4.81
C ILE A 16 4.12 -13.90 -3.39
N TYR A 17 4.26 -12.85 -2.59
CA TYR A 17 3.81 -12.80 -1.20
C TYR A 17 2.78 -11.70 -0.98
N ILE A 18 1.63 -12.07 -0.41
CA ILE A 18 0.64 -11.13 0.12
C ILE A 18 0.21 -11.53 1.52
N PRO A 19 -0.14 -10.58 2.40
CA PRO A 19 -0.74 -10.90 3.69
C PRO A 19 -2.02 -11.70 3.51
N ALA A 20 -2.23 -12.74 4.31
CA ALA A 20 -3.44 -13.57 4.23
C ALA A 20 -4.73 -12.76 4.48
N ARG A 21 -4.64 -11.74 5.34
CA ARG A 21 -5.72 -10.76 5.61
C ARG A 21 -6.19 -10.00 4.37
N PHE A 22 -5.43 -9.95 3.28
CA PHE A 22 -5.91 -9.35 2.03
C PHE A 22 -7.19 -10.03 1.52
N ALA A 23 -7.33 -11.34 1.71
CA ALA A 23 -8.56 -12.05 1.33
C ALA A 23 -9.77 -11.52 2.11
N GLU A 24 -9.64 -11.35 3.43
CA GLU A 24 -10.70 -10.83 4.31
C GLU A 24 -11.05 -9.36 4.04
N ARG A 25 -10.09 -8.60 3.50
CA ARG A 25 -10.26 -7.19 3.15
C ARG A 25 -10.76 -6.96 1.72
N GLY A 26 -10.99 -8.03 0.95
CA GLY A 26 -11.36 -7.91 -0.46
C GLY A 26 -10.24 -7.33 -1.33
N LEU A 27 -8.98 -7.60 -0.95
CA LEU A 27 -7.75 -7.31 -1.69
C LEU A 27 -7.12 -8.61 -2.24
N ALA A 28 -7.77 -9.75 -2.05
CA ALA A 28 -7.44 -11.01 -2.71
C ALA A 28 -8.70 -11.87 -2.84
N GLU A 29 -8.79 -12.64 -3.90
CA GLU A 29 -9.76 -13.70 -4.11
C GLU A 29 -8.99 -14.96 -4.44
N VAL A 30 -9.03 -15.94 -3.54
CA VAL A 30 -8.29 -17.21 -3.69
C VAL A 30 -9.32 -18.31 -3.89
N GLY A 31 -9.31 -18.95 -5.07
CA GLY A 31 -10.30 -19.96 -5.45
C GLY A 31 -9.92 -20.66 -6.74
N ILE A 32 -10.92 -20.94 -7.60
CA ILE A 32 -10.70 -21.53 -8.93
C ILE A 32 -9.84 -20.60 -9.78
N GLU A 33 -10.17 -19.30 -9.75
CA GLU A 33 -9.30 -18.25 -10.25
C GLU A 33 -8.72 -17.51 -9.05
N THR A 34 -7.43 -17.15 -9.13
CA THR A 34 -6.77 -16.39 -8.06
C THR A 34 -6.54 -14.96 -8.54
N PHE A 35 -7.07 -14.00 -7.80
CA PHE A 35 -6.84 -12.58 -7.99
C PHE A 35 -6.17 -12.01 -6.75
N ILE A 36 -5.11 -11.23 -6.95
CA ILE A 36 -4.41 -10.54 -5.87
C ILE A 36 -4.37 -9.05 -6.16
N TYR A 37 -4.44 -8.23 -5.13
CA TYR A 37 -4.20 -6.80 -5.30
C TYR A 37 -2.74 -6.57 -5.66
N GLY A 38 -2.47 -5.66 -6.61
CA GLY A 38 -1.16 -5.42 -7.17
C GLY A 38 -0.14 -4.77 -6.24
N VAL A 39 -0.39 -4.78 -4.94
CA VAL A 39 0.58 -4.44 -3.88
C VAL A 39 1.10 -5.75 -3.28
N TYR A 40 2.27 -6.20 -3.72
CA TYR A 40 2.85 -7.49 -3.30
C TYR A 40 4.37 -7.48 -3.41
N ALA A 41 5.04 -8.36 -2.67
CA ALA A 41 6.44 -8.70 -2.92
C ALA A 41 6.56 -9.83 -3.94
N ILE A 42 7.55 -9.75 -4.81
CA ILE A 42 7.97 -10.84 -5.70
C ILE A 42 9.44 -11.16 -5.45
N THR A 43 9.76 -12.42 -5.16
CA THR A 43 11.14 -12.88 -4.99
C THR A 43 11.61 -13.67 -6.20
N VAL A 44 12.92 -13.62 -6.47
CA VAL A 44 13.59 -14.44 -7.48
C VAL A 44 14.65 -15.28 -6.76
N GLU A 45 14.54 -16.61 -6.87
CA GLU A 45 15.51 -17.59 -6.31
C GLU A 45 15.89 -17.30 -4.84
N ASP A 46 14.93 -16.81 -4.04
CA ASP A 46 15.08 -16.43 -2.62
C ASP A 46 16.23 -15.47 -2.31
N SER A 47 16.79 -14.80 -3.33
CA SER A 47 17.99 -13.98 -3.23
C SER A 47 17.67 -12.49 -3.25
N TYR A 48 16.69 -12.09 -4.07
CA TYR A 48 16.28 -10.70 -4.24
C TYR A 48 14.77 -10.63 -4.27
N TYR A 49 14.23 -9.50 -3.81
CA TYR A 49 12.81 -9.19 -3.95
C TYR A 49 12.61 -7.84 -4.62
N GLY A 50 11.48 -7.72 -5.32
CA GLY A 50 10.91 -6.46 -5.78
C GLY A 50 9.52 -6.27 -5.20
N VAL A 51 9.01 -5.05 -5.27
CA VAL A 51 7.69 -4.68 -4.77
C VAL A 51 6.86 -4.12 -5.91
N SER A 52 5.68 -4.69 -6.13
CA SER A 52 4.66 -4.10 -7.00
C SER A 52 3.80 -3.15 -6.16
N LEU A 53 3.44 -1.99 -6.72
CA LEU A 53 2.54 -0.97 -6.11
C LEU A 53 1.38 -0.62 -7.05
N VAL A 54 0.88 -1.61 -7.77
CA VAL A 54 -0.21 -1.44 -8.75
C VAL A 54 -1.56 -1.44 -8.03
N ASN A 55 -2.35 -0.38 -8.24
CA ASN A 55 -3.65 -0.21 -7.61
C ASN A 55 -4.77 -0.87 -8.43
N ALA A 56 -4.69 -2.18 -8.63
CA ALA A 56 -5.73 -2.98 -9.27
C ALA A 56 -5.62 -4.44 -8.85
N MET A 57 -6.67 -5.22 -9.09
CA MET A 57 -6.60 -6.68 -8.99
C MET A 57 -5.88 -7.25 -10.20
N ILE A 58 -4.97 -8.18 -9.95
CA ILE A 58 -4.20 -8.91 -10.96
C ILE A 58 -4.58 -10.37 -10.83
N ARG A 59 -5.05 -10.96 -11.94
CA ARG A 59 -5.23 -12.40 -12.03
C ARG A 59 -3.86 -13.07 -12.07
N ILE A 60 -3.65 -14.06 -11.22
CA ILE A 60 -2.44 -14.86 -11.22
C ILE A 60 -2.75 -16.36 -11.41
N GLU A 61 -1.79 -17.09 -11.97
CA GLU A 61 -1.90 -18.53 -12.22
C GLU A 61 -0.70 -19.26 -11.59
N PRO A 62 -0.66 -19.32 -10.25
CA PRO A 62 0.46 -19.95 -9.54
C PRO A 62 0.53 -21.44 -9.80
N THR A 63 1.75 -21.98 -9.87
CA THR A 63 2.02 -23.41 -9.92
C THR A 63 1.65 -24.08 -8.61
N SER A 64 1.97 -23.42 -7.48
CA SER A 64 1.62 -23.88 -6.14
C SER A 64 1.26 -22.70 -5.25
N MET A 65 0.45 -22.95 -4.22
CA MET A 65 0.09 -21.97 -3.21
C MET A 65 0.19 -22.60 -1.83
N MET A 66 0.82 -21.89 -0.90
CA MET A 66 0.80 -22.23 0.51
C MET A 66 0.57 -21.03 1.41
N LYS A 67 0.21 -21.28 2.66
CA LYS A 67 0.22 -20.28 3.72
C LYS A 67 1.47 -20.47 4.58
N MET A 68 2.09 -19.37 4.98
CA MET A 68 3.26 -19.38 5.85
C MET A 68 3.22 -18.21 6.83
N LEU A 69 3.98 -18.33 7.92
CA LEU A 69 4.18 -17.25 8.87
C LEU A 69 5.47 -16.50 8.51
N ILE A 70 5.39 -15.18 8.38
CA ILE A 70 6.54 -14.29 8.26
C ILE A 70 6.47 -13.31 9.42
N GLY A 71 7.33 -13.53 10.43
CA GLY A 71 7.19 -12.86 11.72
C GLY A 71 5.93 -13.36 12.43
N GLU A 72 5.03 -12.44 12.77
CA GLU A 72 3.75 -12.74 13.46
C GLU A 72 2.56 -12.77 12.49
N ASP A 73 2.79 -12.47 11.21
CA ASP A 73 1.75 -12.33 10.20
C ASP A 73 1.68 -13.57 9.29
N GLU A 74 0.47 -14.02 8.98
CA GLU A 74 0.24 -15.03 7.95
C GLU A 74 0.30 -14.40 6.55
N TYR A 75 0.99 -15.08 5.63
CA TYR A 75 1.09 -14.72 4.21
C TYR A 75 0.63 -15.88 3.33
N TYR A 76 0.04 -15.56 2.19
CA TYR A 76 0.00 -16.46 1.05
C TYR A 76 1.32 -16.34 0.29
N GLU A 77 1.94 -17.48 0.02
CA GLU A 77 3.03 -17.64 -0.93
C GLU A 77 2.48 -18.31 -2.19
N PHE A 78 2.73 -17.68 -3.34
CA PHE A 78 2.35 -18.16 -4.65
C PHE A 78 3.62 -18.44 -5.46
N GLU A 79 3.88 -19.71 -5.76
CA GLU A 79 5.07 -20.11 -6.51
C GLU A 79 4.76 -20.22 -8.00
N PHE A 80 5.71 -19.76 -8.82
CA PHE A 80 5.67 -19.87 -10.28
C PHE A 80 6.97 -20.48 -10.75
N GLU A 81 6.90 -21.65 -11.35
CA GLU A 81 8.06 -22.27 -11.97
C GLU A 81 8.55 -21.49 -13.19
N LYS A 82 9.83 -21.67 -13.54
CA LYS A 82 10.41 -21.12 -14.76
C LYS A 82 9.56 -21.49 -16.00
N GLY A 83 9.12 -20.47 -16.74
CA GLY A 83 8.27 -20.61 -17.92
C GLY A 83 6.77 -20.58 -17.62
N ALA A 84 6.34 -20.60 -16.36
CA ALA A 84 4.94 -20.47 -15.99
C ALA A 84 4.39 -19.07 -16.29
N VAL A 85 3.10 -19.01 -16.62
CA VAL A 85 2.38 -17.74 -16.79
C VAL A 85 2.09 -17.19 -15.40
N ILE A 86 2.66 -16.05 -15.06
CA ILE A 86 2.37 -15.34 -13.80
C ILE A 86 1.00 -14.68 -13.90
N THR A 87 0.80 -13.87 -14.95
CA THR A 87 -0.51 -13.27 -15.24
C THR A 87 -0.90 -13.48 -16.70
N PRO A 88 -2.11 -13.99 -16.98
CA PRO A 88 -2.56 -14.26 -18.34
C PRO A 88 -2.98 -13.00 -19.10
N SER A 89 -3.12 -11.85 -18.44
CA SER A 89 -3.38 -10.57 -19.10
C SER A 89 -2.92 -9.39 -18.26
N LEU A 90 -2.24 -8.44 -18.88
CA LEU A 90 -1.88 -7.14 -18.31
C LEU A 90 -3.03 -6.12 -18.38
N ASN A 91 -4.17 -6.48 -18.98
CA ASN A 91 -5.35 -5.62 -19.02
C ASN A 91 -6.12 -5.73 -17.70
N LEU A 92 -5.94 -4.73 -16.84
CA LEU A 92 -6.53 -4.72 -15.50
C LEU A 92 -7.88 -3.98 -15.49
N VAL A 93 -8.84 -4.51 -14.75
CA VAL A 93 -10.16 -3.89 -14.56
C VAL A 93 -10.06 -2.78 -13.52
N LYS A 94 -10.50 -1.58 -13.90
CA LYS A 94 -10.54 -0.43 -12.99
C LYS A 94 -11.62 -0.61 -11.93
N ASN A 95 -11.24 -0.48 -10.67
CA ASN A 95 -12.14 -0.49 -9.53
C ASN A 95 -11.61 0.44 -8.43
N ASP A 96 -12.30 1.57 -8.22
CA ASP A 96 -11.90 2.62 -7.28
C ASP A 96 -12.05 2.20 -5.82
N ALA A 97 -12.97 1.27 -5.51
CA ALA A 97 -13.15 0.75 -4.17
C ALA A 97 -11.90 0.03 -3.63
N LEU A 98 -11.05 -0.52 -4.50
CA LEU A 98 -9.78 -1.16 -4.10
C LEU A 98 -8.80 -0.16 -3.47
N VAL A 99 -8.79 1.09 -3.97
CA VAL A 99 -7.92 2.15 -3.47
C VAL A 99 -8.28 2.51 -2.03
N TYR A 100 -9.59 2.55 -1.73
CA TYR A 100 -10.08 2.75 -0.37
C TYR A 100 -9.71 1.60 0.57
N ARG A 101 -9.80 0.35 0.08
CA ARG A 101 -9.45 -0.85 0.87
C ARG A 101 -7.97 -0.84 1.25
N ILE A 102 -7.06 -0.60 0.29
CA ILE A 102 -5.62 -0.56 0.59
C ILE A 102 -5.25 0.62 1.49
N PHE A 103 -5.87 1.79 1.29
CA PHE A 103 -5.67 2.94 2.16
C PHE A 103 -6.05 2.60 3.61
N ASN A 104 -7.21 1.97 3.80
CA ASN A 104 -7.68 1.60 5.13
C ASN A 104 -6.80 0.55 5.80
N GLU A 105 -6.30 -0.40 5.03
CA GLU A 105 -5.46 -1.49 5.54
C GLU A 105 -4.07 -0.97 5.97
N MET A 106 -3.37 -0.28 5.08
CA MET A 106 -1.98 0.13 5.31
C MET A 106 -1.85 1.49 6.00
N LEU A 107 -2.50 2.55 5.49
CA LEU A 107 -2.34 3.90 6.05
C LEU A 107 -3.23 4.14 7.28
N ALA A 108 -4.53 3.80 7.20
CA ALA A 108 -5.45 4.05 8.30
C ALA A 108 -5.34 3.00 9.43
N GLY A 109 -4.93 1.79 9.09
CA GLY A 109 -4.78 0.65 10.01
C GLY A 109 -3.35 0.37 10.47
N ALA A 110 -2.34 0.87 9.74
CA ALA A 110 -0.93 0.52 9.95
C ALA A 110 -0.63 -0.99 9.89
N HIS A 111 -1.42 -1.76 9.13
CA HIS A 111 -1.12 -3.16 8.86
C HIS A 111 -0.16 -3.27 7.67
N VAL A 112 1.10 -2.87 7.89
CA VAL A 112 2.11 -2.71 6.85
C VAL A 112 2.86 -4.03 6.64
N PRO A 113 2.87 -4.61 5.41
CA PRO A 113 3.63 -5.83 5.12
C PRO A 113 5.14 -5.63 5.25
N TRP A 114 5.89 -6.71 5.48
CA TRP A 114 7.36 -6.65 5.66
C TRP A 114 8.12 -6.02 4.49
N TYR A 115 7.54 -6.06 3.29
CA TYR A 115 8.12 -5.54 2.06
C TYR A 115 7.73 -4.09 1.75
N ILE A 116 6.92 -3.43 2.59
CA ILE A 116 6.53 -2.03 2.41
C ILE A 116 7.33 -1.16 3.39
N GLY A 117 8.30 -0.42 2.85
CA GLY A 117 9.08 0.57 3.59
C GLY A 117 8.50 1.98 3.47
N TYR A 118 9.30 2.96 3.91
CA TYR A 118 8.93 4.37 3.90
C TYR A 118 8.61 4.89 2.48
N ASN A 119 9.45 4.53 1.51
CA ASN A 119 9.30 4.99 0.12
C ASN A 119 8.14 4.26 -0.58
N GLU A 120 8.01 2.95 -0.37
CA GLU A 120 6.91 2.18 -0.97
C GLU A 120 5.56 2.68 -0.46
N MET A 121 5.47 3.00 0.83
CA MET A 121 4.27 3.59 1.42
C MET A 121 3.96 4.97 0.83
N ALA A 122 4.99 5.79 0.54
CA ALA A 122 4.84 7.10 -0.09
C ALA A 122 4.28 7.01 -1.52
N CYS A 123 4.66 5.98 -2.26
CA CYS A 123 4.20 5.74 -3.64
C CYS A 123 2.94 4.86 -3.74
N LEU A 124 2.35 4.45 -2.60
CA LEU A 124 1.29 3.42 -2.54
C LEU A 124 0.07 3.71 -3.42
N LEU A 125 -0.23 5.00 -3.65
CA LEU A 125 -1.44 5.46 -4.33
C LEU A 125 -1.16 6.12 -5.68
N ASP A 126 0.10 6.16 -6.13
CA ASP A 126 0.50 6.90 -7.35
C ASP A 126 -0.20 6.35 -8.60
N SER A 127 -0.42 5.04 -8.63
CA SER A 127 -1.02 4.38 -9.78
C SER A 127 -2.56 4.33 -9.73
N ALA A 128 -3.19 4.84 -8.67
CA ALA A 128 -4.62 4.75 -8.43
C ALA A 128 -5.46 5.39 -9.54
N LYS A 129 -5.01 6.53 -10.09
CA LYS A 129 -5.73 7.17 -11.20
C LYS A 129 -5.70 6.34 -12.47
N TYR A 130 -4.54 5.76 -12.77
CA TYR A 130 -4.34 4.98 -13.98
C TYR A 130 -5.02 3.61 -13.88
N HIS A 131 -4.75 2.85 -12.82
CA HIS A 131 -5.18 1.46 -12.64
C HIS A 131 -6.56 1.28 -11.99
N ALA A 132 -7.02 2.21 -11.15
CA ALA A 132 -8.33 2.11 -10.48
C ALA A 132 -9.32 3.20 -10.90
N GLY A 133 -8.89 4.25 -11.60
CA GLY A 133 -9.73 5.38 -11.98
C GLY A 133 -9.99 6.38 -10.84
N ALA A 134 -9.53 6.08 -9.62
CA ALA A 134 -9.71 6.92 -8.45
C ALA A 134 -8.89 8.22 -8.55
N ASN A 135 -9.44 9.33 -8.05
CA ASN A 135 -8.69 10.59 -7.96
C ASN A 135 -7.86 10.70 -6.67
N VAL A 136 -7.99 9.71 -5.78
CA VAL A 136 -7.14 9.50 -4.60
C VAL A 136 -5.70 9.26 -5.10
N GLY A 137 -4.71 9.92 -4.50
CA GLY A 137 -3.29 9.75 -4.90
C GLY A 137 -2.84 10.55 -6.13
N ARG A 138 -3.70 11.39 -6.74
CA ARG A 138 -3.29 12.31 -7.82
C ARG A 138 -2.21 13.30 -7.41
N ASN A 139 -2.10 13.58 -6.13
CA ASN A 139 -1.09 14.46 -5.57
C ASN A 139 -0.19 13.62 -4.65
N HIS A 140 0.99 13.27 -5.18
CA HIS A 140 1.99 12.48 -4.49
C HIS A 140 2.38 13.11 -3.15
N ASP A 141 2.53 14.44 -3.11
CA ASP A 141 2.88 15.22 -1.92
C ASP A 141 1.90 14.99 -0.75
N ILE A 142 0.62 14.74 -1.04
CA ILE A 142 -0.38 14.44 -0.01
C ILE A 142 -0.12 13.05 0.58
N THR A 143 0.19 12.06 -0.25
CA THR A 143 0.52 10.71 0.22
C THR A 143 1.80 10.76 1.05
N GLU A 144 2.85 11.42 0.57
CA GLU A 144 4.10 11.62 1.33
C GLU A 144 3.87 12.30 2.67
N LEU A 145 3.04 13.35 2.71
CA LEU A 145 2.71 14.03 3.95
C LEU A 145 2.02 13.09 4.94
N LEU A 146 1.04 12.31 4.49
CA LEU A 146 0.35 11.33 5.33
C LEU A 146 1.32 10.27 5.86
N VAL A 147 2.20 9.74 5.02
CA VAL A 147 3.25 8.80 5.42
C VAL A 147 4.16 9.41 6.47
N SER A 148 4.61 10.65 6.27
CA SER A 148 5.45 11.37 7.24
C SER A 148 4.75 11.56 8.60
N ILE A 149 3.42 11.67 8.62
CA ILE A 149 2.61 11.80 9.83
C ILE A 149 2.40 10.45 10.53
N VAL A 150 2.43 9.32 9.82
CA VAL A 150 2.24 7.98 10.41
C VAL A 150 3.53 7.22 10.67
N SER A 151 4.66 7.65 10.11
CA SER A 151 5.98 7.05 10.36
C SER A 151 6.61 7.63 11.63
N ARG A 152 7.10 6.75 12.50
CA ARG A 152 7.75 7.10 13.76
C ARG A 152 9.15 6.49 13.85
N ASN A 153 9.99 7.12 14.68
CA ASN A 153 11.28 6.57 15.05
C ASN A 153 11.06 5.18 15.70
N PRO A 154 11.73 4.11 15.22
CA PRO A 154 11.57 2.76 15.79
C PRO A 154 11.98 2.67 17.26
N HIS A 155 12.82 3.58 17.74
CA HIS A 155 13.28 3.64 19.13
C HIS A 155 12.42 4.58 20.01
N ASP A 156 11.69 5.52 19.43
CA ASP A 156 10.76 6.42 20.13
C ASP A 156 9.54 6.76 19.27
N ARG A 157 8.38 6.21 19.65
CA ARG A 157 7.12 6.39 18.89
C ARG A 157 6.52 7.79 19.01
N HIS A 158 7.06 8.68 19.84
CA HIS A 158 6.65 10.08 19.91
C HIS A 158 7.39 10.97 18.91
N GLU A 159 8.51 10.50 18.38
CA GLU A 159 9.31 11.24 17.41
C GLU A 159 8.95 10.85 15.97
N PHE A 160 8.77 11.85 15.11
CA PHE A 160 8.47 11.63 13.70
C PHE A 160 9.69 11.08 12.97
N TYR A 161 9.51 10.08 12.12
CA TYR A 161 10.65 9.47 11.41
C TYR A 161 11.43 10.48 10.54
N ARG A 162 10.72 11.44 9.94
CA ARG A 162 11.31 12.50 9.10
C ARG A 162 12.33 13.40 9.81
N THR A 163 12.34 13.45 11.14
CA THR A 163 13.29 14.27 11.90
C THR A 163 14.59 13.53 12.22
N VAL A 164 14.59 12.20 12.14
CA VAL A 164 15.73 11.35 12.47
C VAL A 164 16.43 10.76 11.27
N VAL A 165 15.71 10.56 10.17
CA VAL A 165 16.27 10.05 8.91
C VAL A 165 17.23 11.07 8.30
N LYS A 166 18.46 10.66 7.97
CA LYS A 166 19.49 11.55 7.40
C LYS A 166 19.80 11.24 5.94
N GLY A 167 19.50 10.02 5.49
CA GLY A 167 19.68 9.64 4.09
C GLY A 167 19.06 8.30 3.73
N GLN A 168 19.22 7.92 2.47
CA GLN A 168 18.58 6.72 1.91
C GLN A 168 19.05 5.42 2.55
N HIS A 169 20.30 5.37 3.04
CA HIS A 169 20.82 4.22 3.77
C HIS A 169 20.05 3.94 5.07
N ASP A 170 19.61 5.00 5.77
CA ASP A 170 18.88 4.88 7.03
C ASP A 170 17.50 4.24 6.82
N LEU A 171 16.91 4.37 5.62
CA LEU A 171 15.62 3.77 5.29
C LEU A 171 15.64 2.24 5.35
N LEU A 172 16.78 1.65 5.02
CA LEU A 172 16.99 0.20 5.04
C LEU A 172 17.55 -0.27 6.39
N ALA A 173 18.51 0.47 6.94
CA ALA A 173 19.19 0.09 8.18
C ALA A 173 18.29 0.30 9.42
N ASN A 174 17.48 1.35 9.42
CA ASN A 174 16.63 1.77 10.53
C ASN A 174 15.23 2.14 10.01
N PRO A 175 14.44 1.15 9.53
CA PRO A 175 13.12 1.43 8.97
C PRO A 175 12.18 2.04 10.02
N PRO A 176 11.20 2.87 9.61
CA PRO A 176 10.23 3.44 10.52
C PRO A 176 9.32 2.37 11.12
N VAL A 177 8.76 2.67 12.29
CA VAL A 177 7.54 2.00 12.76
C VAL A 177 6.34 2.82 12.29
N PHE A 178 5.37 2.17 11.69
CA PHE A 178 4.12 2.80 11.28
C PHE A 178 3.09 2.73 12.40
N ILE A 179 2.42 3.84 12.67
CA ILE A 179 1.29 3.92 13.58
C ILE A 179 0.00 4.16 12.81
N PRO A 180 -1.17 3.67 13.28
CA PRO A 180 -2.42 3.91 12.56
C PRO A 180 -2.71 5.42 12.46
N LEU A 181 -3.10 5.91 11.27
CA LEU A 181 -3.55 7.31 11.12
C LEU A 181 -4.71 7.66 12.06
N ARG A 182 -5.50 6.65 12.44
CA ARG A 182 -6.63 6.79 13.38
C ARG A 182 -6.20 6.84 14.85
N SER A 183 -4.90 6.68 15.15
CA SER A 183 -4.41 6.69 16.53
C SER A 183 -4.49 8.10 17.12
N ILE A 184 -5.40 8.29 18.07
CA ILE A 184 -5.56 9.55 18.82
C ILE A 184 -4.37 9.80 19.76
N GLU A 185 -3.75 8.72 20.25
CA GLU A 185 -2.64 8.76 21.20
C GLU A 185 -1.41 9.46 20.62
N PHE A 186 -1.06 9.13 19.37
CA PHE A 186 0.14 9.63 18.69
C PHE A 186 -0.13 10.76 17.68
N ALA A 187 -1.41 11.08 17.39
CA ALA A 187 -1.80 12.17 16.48
C ALA A 187 -1.84 13.55 17.16
N ALA A 188 -1.78 13.62 18.49
CA ALA A 188 -2.09 14.84 19.20
C ALA A 188 -0.98 15.28 20.16
N THR A 189 -0.32 16.38 19.79
CA THR A 189 0.61 17.13 20.65
C THR A 189 -0.09 17.91 21.77
N SER A 190 -1.43 17.98 21.78
CA SER A 190 -2.23 18.62 22.84
C SER A 190 -3.59 17.94 23.03
N ALA A 191 -4.21 18.10 24.20
CA ALA A 191 -5.52 17.48 24.52
C ALA A 191 -6.67 17.95 23.59
N LEU A 192 -6.60 19.18 23.07
CA LEU A 192 -7.53 19.71 22.06
C LEU A 192 -7.37 19.02 20.69
N ASN A 193 -6.13 18.73 20.29
CA ASN A 193 -5.84 17.96 19.07
C ASN A 193 -6.29 16.50 19.17
N LYS A 194 -6.42 15.92 20.37
CA LYS A 194 -6.99 14.57 20.56
C LYS A 194 -8.46 14.52 20.16
N VAL A 195 -9.22 15.57 20.50
CA VAL A 195 -10.64 15.69 20.16
C VAL A 195 -10.81 15.98 18.65
N ALA A 196 -10.02 16.90 18.09
CA ALA A 196 -10.07 17.26 16.66
C ALA A 196 -9.51 16.17 15.72
N GLY A 197 -8.46 15.45 16.12
CA GLY A 197 -7.79 14.41 15.33
C GLY A 197 -8.67 13.20 15.01
N SER A 198 -9.63 12.88 15.89
CA SER A 198 -10.65 11.84 15.64
C SER A 198 -11.49 12.13 14.39
N TYR A 199 -11.71 13.41 14.08
CA TYR A 199 -12.42 13.87 12.87
C TYR A 199 -11.47 14.14 11.69
N PHE A 200 -10.18 14.41 11.94
CA PHE A 200 -9.18 14.62 10.89
C PHE A 200 -9.00 13.39 10.00
N SER A 201 -8.86 12.20 10.60
CA SER A 201 -8.75 10.95 9.82
C SER A 201 -10.00 10.70 8.95
N ARG A 202 -11.20 10.99 9.48
CA ARG A 202 -12.45 10.91 8.71
C ARG A 202 -12.54 11.99 7.63
N GLY A 203 -12.06 13.20 7.90
CA GLY A 203 -12.05 14.32 6.96
C GLY A 203 -11.10 14.10 5.79
N VAL A 204 -9.89 13.59 6.05
CA VAL A 204 -8.92 13.21 5.00
C VAL A 204 -9.45 12.05 4.17
N VAL A 205 -9.98 11.01 4.81
CA VAL A 205 -10.63 9.88 4.12
C VAL A 205 -11.79 10.36 3.24
N SER A 206 -12.66 11.24 3.78
CA SER A 206 -13.78 11.80 3.04
C SER A 206 -13.33 12.69 1.88
N ALA A 207 -12.28 13.50 2.06
CA ALA A 207 -11.75 14.38 1.02
C ALA A 207 -11.04 13.61 -0.11
N LEU A 208 -10.41 12.48 0.23
CA LEU A 208 -9.81 11.58 -0.76
C LEU A 208 -10.89 10.82 -1.55
N VAL A 209 -11.89 10.26 -0.87
CA VAL A 209 -12.95 9.44 -1.49
C VAL A 209 -14.03 10.28 -2.20
N SER A 210 -14.26 11.51 -1.74
CA SER A 210 -15.23 12.45 -2.31
C SER A 210 -14.65 13.87 -2.35
N PRO A 211 -13.74 14.14 -3.31
CA PRO A 211 -13.21 15.49 -3.48
C PRO A 211 -14.36 16.45 -3.81
N SER A 212 -14.45 17.56 -3.08
CA SER A 212 -15.48 18.59 -3.28
C SER A 212 -15.42 19.11 -4.73
N THR A 213 -16.51 18.95 -5.48
CA THR A 213 -16.61 19.47 -6.86
C THR A 213 -16.80 20.98 -6.93
N ARG A 214 -16.89 21.65 -5.77
CA ARG A 214 -17.09 23.10 -5.66
C ARG A 214 -16.08 23.68 -4.68
N VAL A 215 -15.28 24.63 -5.16
CA VAL A 215 -14.41 25.44 -4.29
C VAL A 215 -15.32 26.31 -3.44
N GLU A 216 -15.40 26.03 -2.14
CA GLU A 216 -16.05 26.92 -1.19
C GLU A 216 -15.21 28.19 -1.03
N ARG A 217 -15.86 29.36 -0.94
CA ARG A 217 -15.21 30.69 -0.89
C ARG A 217 -14.15 30.84 0.21
N LEU A 218 -14.15 29.96 1.22
CA LEU A 218 -13.12 29.94 2.26
C LEU A 218 -11.75 29.49 1.73
N ASN A 219 -11.71 28.59 0.73
CA ASN A 219 -10.46 28.09 0.15
C ASN A 219 -9.73 29.13 -0.71
N ASP A 220 -10.45 30.14 -1.24
CA ASP A 220 -9.87 31.27 -1.98
C ASP A 220 -9.05 32.21 -1.07
N ILE A 221 -9.34 32.21 0.24
CA ILE A 221 -8.65 33.07 1.23
C ILE A 221 -7.36 32.40 1.71
N LEU A 222 -7.30 31.07 1.74
CA LEU A 222 -6.11 30.30 2.15
C LEU A 222 -5.13 30.03 1.00
N ALA A 223 -5.57 30.20 -0.26
CA ALA A 223 -4.73 30.04 -1.46
C ALA A 223 -4.02 31.35 -1.91
N ARG A 224 -3.92 32.34 -1.02
CA ARG A 224 -3.14 33.57 -1.24
C ARG A 224 -1.87 33.59 -0.41
#